data_AF-A0A7S0G4Y1-F1
#
_entry.id   AF-A0A7S0G4Y1-F1
#
_cell.length_a   1.000
_cell.length_b   1.000
_cell.length_c   1.000
_cell.angle_alpha   90.00
_cell.angle_beta   90.00
_cell.angle_gamma   90.00
#
_symmetry.space_group_name_H-M   'P 1'
#
loop_
_entity.id
_entity.type
_entity.pdbx_description
1 polymer ?
#
loop_
_entity_poly.entity_id
_entity_poly.type
_entity_poly.pdbx_seq_one_letter_code
_entity_poly.pdbx_strand_id
1 'polypeptide(L)'
;MLSSTSACQHEGLERKFAYTCFCGKRVNPESEPGIIPHSCGEICGRSRGAVGSTCTHPCTERCHPGPCPRCPLWSVPEACRCGKETIKRKCSESRSAEGYSCGGVCGKSMNCARKNHFCNQICHSGSCGDCVEVVETQCFCGKTIAQLPCAFVGVDKSSGGGFACEKLCDEELTCGNHRCEKGCHSPPCGMCALSPQVRDHCACGKTQLSTAQKMSRSDCLSTVPSCGQPCGKPLSCLAGHSCDQICGHTAECGPCQKTVDVLCACGNKVFSLKCSTDEESARTTARCKVVC
;
A
#
# COMPACT_ATOMS: atom_id res chain seq x y z
N MET A 1 -6.86 46.95 90.59
CA MET A 1 -7.29 46.36 89.30
C MET A 1 -6.07 45.67 88.69
N LEU A 2 -5.84 44.41 89.07
CA LEU A 2 -4.80 43.55 88.49
C LEU A 2 -5.46 42.77 87.37
N SER A 3 -5.04 42.98 86.13
CA SER A 3 -5.46 42.16 84.99
C SER A 3 -4.27 41.34 84.52
N SER A 4 -4.44 40.03 84.69
CA SER A 4 -3.51 38.94 84.46
C SER A 4 -3.07 38.83 83.00
N THR A 5 -1.77 38.74 82.76
CA THR A 5 -1.23 38.25 81.48
C THR A 5 -0.92 36.76 81.62
N SER A 6 -1.64 35.94 80.87
CA SER A 6 -1.38 34.51 80.73
C SER A 6 -0.09 34.31 79.92
N ALA A 7 1.01 33.97 80.59
CA ALA A 7 2.24 33.53 79.93
C ALA A 7 2.17 32.01 79.72
N CYS A 8 2.20 31.56 78.46
CA CYS A 8 2.40 30.15 78.13
C CYS A 8 3.80 29.71 78.58
N GLN A 9 3.87 28.93 79.67
CA GLN A 9 5.07 28.20 80.05
C GLN A 9 5.11 26.88 79.26
N HIS A 10 5.88 26.85 78.17
CA HIS A 10 6.16 25.60 77.46
C HIS A 10 7.39 24.97 78.08
N GLU A 11 7.19 23.95 78.92
CA GLU A 11 8.29 23.10 79.42
C GLU A 11 8.99 22.44 78.23
N GLY A 12 10.22 22.88 77.96
CA GLY A 12 11.05 22.43 76.85
C GLY A 12 11.54 21.01 77.06
N LEU A 13 10.72 20.01 76.73
CA LEU A 13 11.21 18.67 76.44
C LEU A 13 12.06 18.76 75.17
N GLU A 14 13.39 18.73 75.31
CA GLU A 14 14.35 18.69 74.21
C GLU A 14 14.18 17.41 73.38
N ARG A 15 13.18 17.37 72.50
CA ARG A 15 13.08 16.35 71.47
C ARG A 15 14.13 16.65 70.42
N LYS A 16 15.20 15.86 70.41
CA LYS A 16 16.21 15.83 69.35
C LYS A 16 15.59 15.30 68.07
N PHE A 17 14.86 16.13 67.33
CA PHE A 17 14.38 15.80 66.00
C PHE A 17 15.58 15.80 65.05
N ALA A 18 15.97 14.62 64.56
CA ALA A 18 16.94 14.50 63.49
C ALA A 18 16.24 14.69 62.15
N TYR A 19 16.79 15.54 61.29
CA TYR A 19 16.35 15.74 59.91
C TYR A 19 17.55 15.67 58.96
N THR A 20 17.31 15.38 57.69
CA THR A 20 18.37 15.38 56.67
C THR A 20 18.29 16.64 55.82
N CYS A 21 19.43 17.08 55.28
CA CYS A 21 19.44 18.16 54.30
C CYS A 21 18.66 17.79 53.03
N PHE A 22 18.33 18.77 52.17
CA PHE A 22 17.49 18.53 50.98
C PHE A 22 18.06 17.49 49.99
N CYS A 23 19.39 17.33 49.94
CA CYS A 23 20.03 16.30 49.10
C CYS A 23 20.22 14.94 49.81
N GLY A 24 19.85 14.84 51.09
CA GLY A 24 19.94 13.62 51.90
C GLY A 24 21.35 13.25 52.40
N LYS A 25 22.37 14.06 52.09
CA LYS A 25 23.78 13.73 52.37
C LYS A 25 24.23 13.96 53.81
N ARG A 26 23.64 14.93 54.52
CA ARG A 26 24.00 15.28 55.90
C ARG A 26 22.76 15.26 56.80
N VAL A 27 22.90 14.70 58.00
CA VAL A 27 21.91 14.76 59.08
C VAL A 27 22.18 16.02 59.89
N ASN A 28 21.13 16.76 60.24
CA ASN A 28 21.17 18.02 61.00
C ASN A 28 22.25 18.99 60.50
N PRO A 29 22.17 19.47 59.24
CA PRO A 29 23.16 20.40 58.70
C PRO A 29 23.29 21.67 59.56
N GLU A 30 24.53 22.12 59.75
CA GLU A 30 24.84 23.36 60.46
C GLU A 30 24.32 24.58 59.70
N SER A 31 23.82 25.57 60.43
CA SER A 31 23.36 26.82 59.86
C SER A 31 24.51 27.82 59.74
N GLU A 32 25.05 27.99 58.54
CA GLU A 32 26.07 29.00 58.24
C GLU A 32 25.47 30.20 57.47
N PRO A 33 25.94 31.44 57.72
CA PRO A 33 25.55 32.61 56.95
C PRO A 33 25.84 32.42 55.45
N GLY A 34 24.84 32.66 54.61
CA GLY A 34 24.97 32.51 53.14
C GLY A 34 24.66 31.12 52.60
N ILE A 35 24.31 30.15 53.45
CA ILE A 35 23.76 28.85 53.06
C ILE A 35 22.25 28.84 53.32
N ILE A 36 21.48 28.24 52.41
CA ILE A 36 20.03 28.10 52.58
C ILE A 36 19.77 27.24 53.84
N PRO A 37 18.83 27.64 54.73
CA PRO A 37 18.48 26.83 55.88
C PRO A 37 18.13 25.39 55.48
N HIS A 38 18.58 24.41 56.26
CA HIS A 38 18.41 22.97 55.99
C HIS A 38 19.16 22.45 54.74
N SER A 39 20.01 23.25 54.10
CA SER A 39 20.97 22.80 53.09
C SER A 39 22.33 22.50 53.71
N CYS A 40 23.06 21.53 53.14
CA CYS A 40 24.42 21.20 53.60
C CYS A 40 25.55 21.98 52.89
N GLY A 41 25.22 22.98 52.05
CA GLY A 41 26.21 23.76 51.27
C GLY A 41 26.92 23.04 50.12
N GLU A 42 26.99 21.71 50.16
CA GLU A 42 27.63 20.84 49.16
C GLU A 42 26.88 20.75 47.82
N ILE A 43 27.58 20.31 46.78
CA ILE A 43 26.97 19.91 45.50
C ILE A 43 25.91 18.82 45.75
N CYS A 44 24.71 19.01 45.21
CA CYS A 44 23.54 18.18 45.44
C CYS A 44 23.77 16.71 45.04
N GLY A 45 24.29 16.44 43.84
CA GLY A 45 24.61 15.10 43.36
C GLY A 45 23.42 14.15 43.12
N ARG A 46 22.17 14.56 43.43
CA ARG A 46 20.97 13.77 43.14
C ARG A 46 20.83 13.55 41.64
N SER A 47 20.33 12.38 41.24
CA SER A 47 19.96 12.12 39.84
C SER A 47 18.76 13.00 39.46
N ARG A 48 18.74 13.52 38.23
CA ARG A 48 17.64 14.38 37.73
C ARG A 48 16.40 13.57 37.29
N GLY A 49 16.26 12.36 37.82
CA GLY A 49 15.23 11.38 37.45
C GLY A 49 13.89 11.63 38.11
N ALA A 50 13.21 12.72 37.72
CA ALA A 50 11.76 12.87 37.85
C ALA A 50 11.23 13.92 36.86
N VAL A 51 10.26 13.51 36.03
CA VAL A 51 9.53 14.27 34.99
C VAL A 51 10.33 14.58 33.73
N GLY A 52 10.34 13.65 32.79
CA GLY A 52 10.56 13.98 31.38
C GLY A 52 12.00 14.21 30.93
N SER A 53 13.02 13.77 31.68
CA SER A 53 14.41 13.69 31.17
C SER A 53 15.14 12.38 31.56
N THR A 54 15.81 11.72 30.60
CA THR A 54 16.62 10.48 30.75
C THR A 54 18.06 10.86 31.07
N CYS A 55 18.26 12.02 31.69
CA CYS A 55 19.57 12.57 31.92
C CYS A 55 20.28 11.73 32.98
N THR A 56 21.37 11.08 32.58
CA THR A 56 22.25 10.29 33.47
C THR A 56 23.21 11.18 34.27
N HIS A 57 23.20 12.50 34.06
CA HIS A 57 24.12 13.43 34.71
C HIS A 57 23.65 13.84 36.13
N PRO A 58 24.55 13.76 37.13
CA PRO A 58 24.24 14.17 38.51
C PRO A 58 24.02 15.68 38.64
N CYS A 59 23.21 16.10 39.60
CA CYS A 59 22.97 17.51 39.89
C CYS A 59 24.25 18.21 40.37
N THR A 60 24.65 19.27 39.66
CA THR A 60 25.85 20.08 39.92
C THR A 60 25.55 21.34 40.75
N GLU A 61 24.28 21.61 41.04
CA GLU A 61 23.90 22.74 41.89
C GLU A 61 24.18 22.43 43.35
N ARG A 62 24.32 23.48 44.18
CA ARG A 62 24.39 23.32 45.63
C ARG A 62 23.09 22.71 46.17
N CYS A 63 23.15 22.12 47.35
CA CYS A 63 21.98 21.56 48.03
C CYS A 63 20.83 22.58 48.05
N HIS A 64 19.73 22.23 47.39
CA HIS A 64 18.63 23.13 47.08
C HIS A 64 17.28 22.47 47.42
N PRO A 65 16.25 23.25 47.78
CA PRO A 65 14.91 22.73 47.97
C PRO A 65 14.27 22.29 46.64
N GLY A 66 13.35 21.34 46.71
CA GLY A 66 12.56 20.89 45.55
C GLY A 66 13.29 19.98 44.54
N PRO A 67 12.66 19.69 43.38
CA PRO A 67 13.22 18.88 42.30
C PRO A 67 14.47 19.51 41.67
N CYS A 68 15.40 18.68 41.20
CA CYS A 68 16.63 19.19 40.57
C CYS A 68 16.33 19.95 39.27
N PRO A 69 17.00 21.10 39.03
CA PRO A 69 16.84 21.86 37.81
C PRO A 69 17.33 21.06 36.60
N ARG A 70 16.86 21.47 35.41
CA ARG A 70 17.20 20.83 34.14
C ARG A 70 18.72 20.86 33.89
N CYS A 71 19.25 19.83 33.24
CA CYS A 71 20.69 19.69 33.04
C CYS A 71 21.25 20.79 32.10
N PRO A 72 22.23 21.62 32.55
CA PRO A 72 22.81 22.68 31.74
C PRO A 72 23.89 22.20 30.77
N LEU A 73 24.33 20.93 30.90
CA LEU A 73 25.36 20.36 30.05
C LEU A 73 24.86 20.20 28.63
N TRP A 74 25.77 20.33 27.68
CA TRP A 74 25.49 20.10 26.26
C TRP A 74 25.37 18.62 25.96
N SER A 75 24.43 18.26 25.07
CA SER A 75 24.34 16.91 24.52
C SER A 75 25.46 16.65 23.51
N VAL A 76 25.60 15.38 23.13
CA VAL A 76 26.35 15.00 21.93
C VAL A 76 25.71 15.70 20.72
N PRO A 77 26.50 16.18 19.74
CA PRO A 77 25.95 16.75 18.51
C PRO A 77 25.05 15.73 17.80
N GLU A 78 23.82 16.14 17.49
CA GLU A 78 22.85 15.33 16.78
C GLU A 78 22.72 15.84 15.34
N ALA A 79 22.88 14.94 14.37
CA ALA A 79 22.61 15.26 12.99
C ALA A 79 21.09 15.31 12.76
N CYS A 80 20.65 16.26 11.94
CA CYS A 80 19.29 16.30 11.42
C CYS A 80 19.01 15.03 10.61
N ARG A 81 17.76 14.55 10.61
CA ARG A 81 17.32 13.40 9.80
C ARG A 81 17.59 13.57 8.30
N CYS A 82 17.76 14.80 7.80
CA CYS A 82 18.13 15.07 6.41
C CYS A 82 19.65 15.06 6.15
N GLY A 83 20.48 15.01 7.20
CA GLY A 83 21.94 15.02 7.13
C GLY A 83 22.57 16.39 6.81
N LYS A 84 21.77 17.43 6.52
CA LYS A 84 22.28 18.74 6.10
C LYS A 84 22.80 19.61 7.24
N GLU A 85 22.28 19.41 8.45
CA GLU A 85 22.61 20.22 9.61
C GLU A 85 22.91 19.34 10.81
N THR A 86 23.83 19.78 11.65
CA THR A 86 24.14 19.16 12.94
C THR A 86 23.92 20.19 14.03
N ILE A 87 23.11 19.86 15.02
CA ILE A 87 22.78 20.75 16.14
C ILE A 87 23.37 20.21 17.44
N LYS A 88 23.80 21.13 18.31
CA LYS A 88 24.18 20.83 19.69
C LYS A 88 23.19 21.53 20.62
N ARG A 89 22.42 20.76 21.39
CA ARG A 89 21.42 21.29 22.34
C ARG A 89 21.84 20.99 23.77
N LYS A 90 21.13 21.54 24.76
CA LYS A 90 21.30 21.14 26.14
C LYS A 90 20.74 19.73 26.33
N CYS A 91 21.33 18.94 27.22
CA CYS A 91 20.86 17.61 27.58
C CYS A 91 19.40 17.61 28.07
N SER A 92 18.93 18.73 28.64
CA SER A 92 17.53 18.92 28.99
C SER A 92 16.55 18.99 27.83
N GLU A 93 17.03 19.26 26.63
CA GLU A 93 16.26 19.48 25.40
C GLU A 93 16.51 18.39 24.33
N SER A 94 17.52 17.55 24.51
CA SER A 94 17.94 16.51 23.55
C SER A 94 17.04 15.26 23.62
N ARG A 95 15.72 15.44 23.58
CA ARG A 95 14.77 14.38 23.91
C ARG A 95 13.62 14.31 22.92
N SER A 96 13.92 13.76 21.75
CA SER A 96 12.89 13.18 20.88
C SER A 96 13.43 11.85 20.39
N ALA A 97 12.79 10.75 20.77
CA ALA A 97 13.14 9.41 20.29
C ALA A 97 13.03 9.33 18.76
N GLU A 98 12.28 10.25 18.19
CA GLU A 98 12.05 10.43 16.77
C GLU A 98 13.23 11.12 16.06
N GLY A 99 14.17 11.79 16.75
CA GLY A 99 15.33 12.50 16.19
C GLY A 99 15.07 13.96 15.77
N TYR A 100 16.10 14.73 15.41
CA TYR A 100 16.00 16.16 15.09
C TYR A 100 15.59 16.44 13.63
N SER A 101 14.68 17.40 13.42
CA SER A 101 14.38 18.00 12.11
C SER A 101 14.77 19.48 12.11
N CYS A 102 15.51 19.90 11.09
CA CYS A 102 15.98 21.29 10.95
C CYS A 102 14.89 22.28 10.51
N GLY A 103 13.70 21.80 10.15
CA GLY A 103 12.62 22.66 9.63
C GLY A 103 12.87 23.26 8.24
N GLY A 104 14.08 23.14 7.69
CA GLY A 104 14.39 23.54 6.32
C GLY A 104 13.70 22.67 5.27
N VAL A 105 13.74 23.10 4.01
CA VAL A 105 13.17 22.33 2.89
C VAL A 105 13.96 21.04 2.68
N CYS A 106 13.25 19.92 2.56
CA CYS A 106 13.84 18.59 2.42
C CYS A 106 14.81 18.55 1.22
N GLY A 107 14.37 18.97 0.04
CA GLY A 107 15.18 19.11 -1.17
C GLY A 107 15.77 17.80 -1.70
N LYS A 108 15.29 16.65 -1.21
CA LYS A 108 15.65 15.34 -1.76
C LYS A 108 15.03 15.17 -3.13
N SER A 109 15.74 14.52 -4.07
CA SER A 109 15.18 14.18 -5.38
C SER A 109 13.98 13.25 -5.21
N MET A 110 12.87 13.59 -5.84
CA MET A 110 11.66 12.77 -5.82
C MET A 110 11.88 11.48 -6.63
N ASN A 111 11.15 10.41 -6.29
CA ASN A 111 11.22 9.13 -7.01
C ASN A 111 10.55 9.13 -8.39
N CYS A 112 10.05 10.28 -8.85
CA CYS A 112 9.53 10.40 -10.21
C CYS A 112 10.67 10.30 -11.24
N ALA A 113 10.35 9.84 -12.46
CA ALA A 113 11.33 9.67 -13.53
C ALA A 113 12.00 10.98 -14.01
N ARG A 114 11.53 12.15 -13.53
CA ARG A 114 12.05 13.48 -13.89
C ARG A 114 13.08 13.95 -12.87
N LYS A 115 14.31 14.21 -13.34
CA LYS A 115 15.46 14.62 -12.51
C LYS A 115 15.33 16.00 -11.84
N ASN A 116 14.39 16.84 -12.28
CA ASN A 116 14.26 18.23 -11.80
C ASN A 116 13.23 18.41 -10.68
N HIS A 117 12.62 17.33 -10.18
CA HIS A 117 11.61 17.42 -9.14
C HIS A 117 12.23 17.09 -7.78
N PHE A 118 12.11 18.03 -6.85
CA PHE A 118 12.66 17.94 -5.50
C PHE A 118 11.54 18.06 -4.47
N CYS A 119 11.72 17.43 -3.32
CA CYS A 119 10.77 17.51 -2.22
C CYS A 119 10.75 18.92 -1.61
N ASN A 120 9.64 19.63 -1.80
CA ASN A 120 9.40 20.96 -1.23
C ASN A 120 8.80 20.94 0.18
N GLN A 121 8.61 19.76 0.78
CA GLN A 121 8.14 19.64 2.15
C GLN A 121 9.22 20.06 3.14
N ILE A 122 8.79 20.52 4.31
CA ILE A 122 9.69 20.71 5.46
C ILE A 122 10.39 19.38 5.78
N CYS A 123 11.59 19.47 6.35
CA CYS A 123 12.39 18.31 6.70
C CYS A 123 11.54 17.31 7.51
N HIS A 124 11.34 16.14 6.93
CA HIS A 124 10.46 15.10 7.44
C HIS A 124 11.23 13.78 7.56
N SER A 125 10.70 12.88 8.38
CA SER A 125 11.13 11.47 8.42
C SER A 125 10.46 10.68 7.29
N GLY A 126 11.15 9.66 6.77
CA GLY A 126 10.61 8.76 5.75
C GLY A 126 10.83 9.22 4.30
N SER A 127 10.18 8.52 3.37
CA SER A 127 10.19 8.84 1.93
C SER A 127 9.33 10.08 1.63
N CYS A 128 9.66 10.81 0.56
CA CYS A 128 9.01 12.09 0.22
C CYS A 128 7.60 11.97 -0.40
N GLY A 129 7.06 10.77 -0.51
CA GLY A 129 5.77 10.51 -1.15
C GLY A 129 5.80 10.71 -2.67
N ASP A 130 4.61 10.84 -3.26
CA ASP A 130 4.41 11.03 -4.68
C ASP A 130 4.65 12.47 -5.13
N CYS A 131 5.04 12.64 -6.39
CA CYS A 131 5.27 13.96 -6.96
C CYS A 131 3.95 14.65 -7.33
N VAL A 132 3.69 15.79 -6.69
CA VAL A 132 2.48 16.61 -6.85
C VAL A 132 2.57 17.57 -8.05
N GLU A 133 3.76 17.76 -8.61
CA GLU A 133 3.98 18.66 -9.74
C GLU A 133 3.16 18.22 -10.96
N VAL A 134 2.46 19.17 -11.57
CA VAL A 134 1.70 18.94 -12.80
C VAL A 134 2.63 19.12 -13.98
N VAL A 135 2.59 18.17 -14.89
CA VAL A 135 3.48 18.12 -16.03
C VAL A 135 2.73 17.94 -17.32
N GLU A 136 3.13 18.71 -18.33
CA GLU A 136 2.70 18.47 -19.69
C GLU A 136 3.28 17.13 -20.17
N THR A 137 2.40 16.28 -20.68
CA THR A 137 2.72 14.93 -21.10
C THR A 137 1.98 14.62 -22.39
N GLN A 138 2.68 13.99 -23.33
CA GLN A 138 2.09 13.55 -24.59
C GLN A 138 1.49 12.14 -24.43
N CYS A 139 0.35 11.93 -25.08
CA CYS A 139 -0.28 10.63 -25.15
C CYS A 139 0.60 9.63 -25.91
N PHE A 140 0.49 8.34 -25.60
CA PHE A 140 1.18 7.26 -26.32
C PHE A 140 0.93 7.28 -27.84
N CYS A 141 -0.24 7.78 -28.28
CA CYS A 141 -0.56 7.91 -29.70
C CYS A 141 -0.07 9.22 -30.34
N GLY A 142 0.56 10.13 -29.59
CA GLY A 142 1.05 11.42 -30.08
C GLY A 142 -0.02 12.49 -30.38
N LYS A 143 -1.30 12.10 -30.51
CA LYS A 143 -2.42 12.95 -30.95
C LYS A 143 -3.01 13.87 -29.87
N THR A 144 -2.55 13.77 -28.63
CA THR A 144 -3.13 14.52 -27.50
C THR A 144 -2.04 14.84 -26.49
N ILE A 145 -2.07 16.06 -25.95
CA ILE A 145 -1.20 16.53 -24.89
C ILE A 145 -2.10 16.91 -23.71
N ALA A 146 -1.74 16.50 -22.51
CA ALA A 146 -2.49 16.79 -21.30
C ALA A 146 -1.54 17.19 -20.16
N GLN A 147 -2.06 18.02 -19.25
CA GLN A 147 -1.39 18.36 -18.00
C GLN A 147 -1.86 17.37 -16.92
N LEU A 148 -0.95 16.51 -16.48
CA LEU A 148 -1.24 15.45 -15.52
C LEU A 148 -0.26 15.54 -14.35
N PRO A 149 -0.64 15.17 -13.12
CA PRO A 149 0.31 15.09 -12.03
C PRO A 149 1.41 14.08 -12.37
N CYS A 150 2.65 14.41 -12.05
CA CYS A 150 3.82 13.61 -12.39
C CYS A 150 3.74 12.18 -11.82
N ALA A 151 2.98 11.97 -10.75
CA ALA A 151 2.68 10.65 -10.18
C ALA A 151 1.92 9.71 -11.14
N PHE A 152 1.09 10.25 -12.04
CA PHE A 152 0.28 9.44 -12.98
C PHE A 152 0.97 9.19 -14.31
N VAL A 153 2.08 9.86 -14.58
CA VAL A 153 2.84 9.71 -15.80
C VAL A 153 3.83 8.57 -15.60
N GLY A 154 3.74 7.54 -16.46
CA GLY A 154 4.47 6.28 -16.33
C GLY A 154 5.94 6.47 -15.89
N VAL A 155 6.26 5.91 -14.73
CA VAL A 155 7.57 6.00 -14.06
C VAL A 155 8.61 5.09 -14.73
N ASP A 156 8.16 4.17 -15.59
CA ASP A 156 9.02 3.27 -16.33
C ASP A 156 9.78 4.01 -17.44
N LYS A 157 11.11 4.11 -17.25
CA LYS A 157 12.07 4.62 -18.24
C LYS A 157 11.97 3.94 -19.61
N SER A 158 11.30 2.79 -19.70
CA SER A 158 11.11 2.02 -20.92
C SER A 158 9.87 2.43 -21.72
N SER A 159 8.87 3.07 -21.10
CA SER A 159 7.59 3.41 -21.75
C SER A 159 7.52 4.85 -22.28
N GLY A 160 8.63 5.59 -22.23
CA GLY A 160 8.70 6.96 -22.79
C GLY A 160 7.87 8.02 -22.03
N GLY A 161 7.31 7.67 -20.87
CA GLY A 161 6.60 8.63 -20.00
C GLY A 161 5.35 9.24 -20.63
N GLY A 162 4.53 8.44 -21.32
CA GLY A 162 3.25 8.88 -21.89
C GLY A 162 2.02 8.52 -21.05
N PHE A 163 0.84 8.92 -21.53
CA PHE A 163 -0.46 8.51 -20.98
C PHE A 163 -1.36 7.92 -22.07
N ALA A 164 -2.40 7.16 -21.68
CA ALA A 164 -3.41 6.62 -22.58
C ALA A 164 -4.63 7.56 -22.64
N CYS A 165 -5.00 8.04 -23.83
CA CYS A 165 -6.25 8.80 -24.02
C CYS A 165 -7.45 7.88 -24.29
N GLU A 166 -8.66 8.44 -24.29
CA GLU A 166 -9.91 7.68 -24.52
C GLU A 166 -10.12 7.25 -25.99
N LYS A 167 -9.21 7.62 -26.89
CA LYS A 167 -9.29 7.24 -28.31
C LYS A 167 -8.80 5.81 -28.52
N LEU A 168 -9.28 5.17 -29.58
CA LEU A 168 -8.72 3.92 -30.07
C LEU A 168 -7.28 4.15 -30.57
N CYS A 169 -6.43 3.13 -30.41
CA CYS A 169 -5.03 3.18 -30.83
C CYS A 169 -4.93 3.36 -32.36
N ASP A 170 -5.67 2.55 -33.12
CA ASP A 170 -5.75 2.57 -34.60
C ASP A 170 -4.40 2.40 -35.33
N GLU A 171 -3.33 2.07 -34.60
CA GLU A 171 -2.02 1.73 -35.15
C GLU A 171 -2.05 0.38 -35.87
N GLU A 172 -1.26 0.26 -36.94
CA GLU A 172 -1.15 -0.97 -37.72
C GLU A 172 -0.48 -2.07 -36.88
N LEU A 173 -1.14 -3.23 -36.77
CA LEU A 173 -0.57 -4.39 -36.09
C LEU A 173 0.57 -4.96 -36.92
N THR A 174 1.45 -5.74 -36.28
CA THR A 174 2.63 -6.36 -36.92
C THR A 174 2.33 -7.23 -38.15
N CYS A 175 1.06 -7.60 -38.39
CA CYS A 175 0.62 -8.32 -39.58
C CYS A 175 0.43 -7.46 -40.84
N GLY A 176 0.50 -6.13 -40.74
CA GLY A 176 0.32 -5.19 -41.86
C GLY A 176 -1.09 -5.09 -42.46
N ASN A 177 -2.05 -5.89 -41.98
CA ASN A 177 -3.39 -6.02 -42.55
C ASN A 177 -4.52 -5.63 -41.59
N HIS A 178 -4.22 -5.47 -40.30
CA HIS A 178 -5.21 -5.17 -39.27
C HIS A 178 -4.73 -4.00 -38.41
N ARG A 179 -5.68 -3.19 -37.94
CA ARG A 179 -5.44 -2.06 -37.05
C ARG A 179 -5.79 -2.42 -35.61
N CYS A 180 -5.14 -1.79 -34.65
CA CYS A 180 -5.37 -2.02 -33.25
C CYS A 180 -6.71 -1.41 -32.81
N GLU A 181 -7.68 -2.26 -32.49
CA GLU A 181 -9.02 -1.87 -32.00
C GLU A 181 -9.07 -1.66 -30.49
N LYS A 182 -7.93 -1.76 -29.79
CA LYS A 182 -7.88 -1.48 -28.34
C LYS A 182 -7.90 0.03 -28.09
N GLY A 183 -8.34 0.42 -26.90
CA GLY A 183 -8.12 1.78 -26.39
C GLY A 183 -6.63 2.14 -26.40
N CYS A 184 -6.31 3.43 -26.40
CA CYS A 184 -4.93 3.90 -26.38
C CYS A 184 -4.15 3.21 -25.25
N HIS A 185 -2.97 2.70 -25.57
CA HIS A 185 -2.16 1.93 -24.64
C HIS A 185 -0.69 2.21 -24.88
N SER A 186 0.16 1.84 -23.90
CA SER A 186 1.61 1.91 -24.07
C SER A 186 2.03 1.00 -25.24
N PRO A 187 2.82 1.49 -26.20
CA PRO A 187 3.41 0.65 -27.25
C PRO A 187 4.30 -0.44 -26.63
N PRO A 188 4.56 -1.56 -27.35
CA PRO A 188 4.08 -1.86 -28.71
C PRO A 188 2.64 -2.39 -28.75
N CYS A 189 2.00 -2.28 -29.92
CA CYS A 189 0.77 -3.01 -30.23
C CYS A 189 1.02 -4.53 -30.23
N GLY A 190 0.05 -5.29 -29.73
CA GLY A 190 0.13 -6.75 -29.69
C GLY A 190 0.05 -7.40 -31.08
N MET A 191 0.16 -8.72 -31.13
CA MET A 191 0.01 -9.46 -32.39
C MET A 191 -1.47 -9.51 -32.84
N CYS A 192 -1.68 -9.65 -34.15
CA CYS A 192 -3.00 -9.88 -34.71
C CYS A 192 -3.59 -11.22 -34.23
N ALA A 193 -4.83 -11.18 -33.71
CA ALA A 193 -5.54 -12.36 -33.23
C ALA A 193 -5.82 -13.41 -34.32
N LEU A 194 -5.81 -13.00 -35.59
CA LEU A 194 -6.00 -13.88 -36.74
C LEU A 194 -4.67 -14.33 -37.36
N SER A 195 -3.53 -13.85 -36.87
CA SER A 195 -2.22 -14.24 -37.39
C SER A 195 -1.98 -15.75 -37.22
N PRO A 196 -1.26 -16.40 -38.15
CA PRO A 196 -0.93 -17.82 -38.03
C PRO A 196 -0.18 -18.19 -36.75
N GLN A 197 0.56 -17.24 -36.17
CA GLN A 197 1.30 -17.44 -34.91
C GLN A 197 0.38 -17.46 -33.68
N VAL A 198 -0.69 -16.66 -33.68
CA VAL A 198 -1.64 -16.57 -32.56
C VAL A 198 -2.78 -17.57 -32.71
N ARG A 199 -3.23 -17.78 -33.95
CA ARG A 199 -4.33 -18.68 -34.31
C ARG A 199 -3.78 -19.81 -35.15
N ASP A 200 -3.08 -20.70 -34.47
CA ASP A 200 -2.41 -21.89 -35.00
C ASP A 200 -3.26 -23.16 -34.91
N HIS A 201 -4.48 -23.09 -34.37
CA HIS A 201 -5.43 -24.21 -34.31
C HIS A 201 -6.65 -24.00 -35.23
N CYS A 202 -7.32 -25.11 -35.60
CA CYS A 202 -8.60 -25.09 -36.32
C CYS A 202 -9.61 -24.16 -35.64
N ALA A 203 -10.67 -23.79 -36.36
CA ALA A 203 -11.81 -23.09 -35.75
C ALA A 203 -12.39 -23.82 -34.51
N CYS A 204 -12.23 -25.15 -34.45
CA CYS A 204 -12.60 -26.00 -33.32
C CYS A 204 -11.65 -25.97 -32.10
N GLY A 205 -10.42 -25.46 -32.24
CA GLY A 205 -9.35 -25.48 -31.23
C GLY A 205 -8.59 -26.81 -31.08
N LYS A 206 -9.06 -27.92 -31.67
CA LYS A 206 -8.48 -29.27 -31.46
C LYS A 206 -7.24 -29.60 -32.28
N THR A 207 -7.14 -29.08 -33.50
CA THR A 207 -6.11 -29.52 -34.47
C THR A 207 -5.18 -28.36 -34.77
N GLN A 208 -3.88 -28.58 -34.55
CA GLN A 208 -2.86 -27.61 -34.91
C GLN A 208 -2.69 -27.56 -36.44
N LEU A 209 -2.76 -26.36 -37.00
CA LEU A 209 -2.72 -26.07 -38.43
C LEU A 209 -1.30 -26.17 -39.02
N SER A 210 -0.28 -26.04 -38.18
CA SER A 210 1.12 -26.16 -38.59
C SER A 210 1.49 -27.60 -38.99
N THR A 211 0.92 -28.61 -38.35
CA THR A 211 1.23 -30.03 -38.58
C THR A 211 0.50 -30.61 -39.79
N ALA A 212 -0.65 -30.06 -40.16
CA ALA A 212 -1.42 -30.50 -41.30
C ALA A 212 -0.94 -29.77 -42.57
N GLN A 213 -0.06 -30.41 -43.36
CA GLN A 213 0.60 -29.87 -44.58
C GLN A 213 -0.33 -29.19 -45.61
N LYS A 214 -1.65 -29.38 -45.53
CA LYS A 214 -2.65 -28.79 -46.44
C LYS A 214 -3.50 -27.67 -45.79
N MET A 215 -3.14 -27.22 -44.58
CA MET A 215 -3.98 -26.34 -43.74
C MET A 215 -3.20 -25.19 -43.08
N SER A 216 -1.94 -24.97 -43.48
CA SER A 216 -1.15 -23.82 -43.02
C SER A 216 -1.63 -22.53 -43.70
N ARG A 217 -1.63 -21.43 -42.94
CA ARG A 217 -1.96 -20.09 -43.43
C ARG A 217 -0.69 -19.27 -43.51
N SER A 218 -0.47 -18.59 -44.63
CA SER A 218 0.57 -17.57 -44.75
C SER A 218 0.17 -16.28 -44.04
N ASP A 219 -1.12 -15.94 -44.09
CA ASP A 219 -1.62 -14.62 -43.71
C ASP A 219 -2.85 -14.66 -42.82
N CYS A 220 -3.08 -13.54 -42.14
CA CYS A 220 -4.21 -13.33 -41.25
C CYS A 220 -5.55 -13.11 -41.97
N LEU A 221 -5.53 -12.80 -43.28
CA LEU A 221 -6.73 -12.58 -44.10
C LEU A 221 -7.42 -13.87 -44.54
N SER A 222 -6.67 -14.96 -44.68
CA SER A 222 -7.23 -16.24 -45.14
C SER A 222 -8.18 -16.80 -44.07
N THR A 223 -9.31 -17.38 -44.46
CA THR A 223 -10.21 -18.05 -43.51
C THR A 223 -9.48 -19.16 -42.76
N VAL A 224 -9.81 -19.36 -41.48
CA VAL A 224 -9.19 -20.43 -40.70
C VAL A 224 -9.77 -21.78 -41.11
N PRO A 225 -8.93 -22.70 -41.59
CA PRO A 225 -9.41 -23.97 -42.11
C PRO A 225 -9.99 -24.83 -40.99
N SER A 226 -10.99 -25.62 -41.36
CA SER A 226 -11.61 -26.61 -40.49
C SER A 226 -10.92 -27.95 -40.63
N CYS A 227 -10.65 -28.65 -39.52
CA CYS A 227 -9.88 -29.91 -39.54
C CYS A 227 -10.65 -31.13 -40.10
N GLY A 228 -11.93 -30.99 -40.44
CA GLY A 228 -12.78 -32.09 -40.92
C GLY A 228 -13.07 -33.19 -39.89
N GLN A 229 -12.61 -33.06 -38.65
CA GLN A 229 -12.89 -33.97 -37.54
C GLN A 229 -14.12 -33.52 -36.73
N PRO A 230 -14.75 -34.39 -35.92
CA PRO A 230 -15.83 -33.98 -35.02
C PRO A 230 -15.36 -32.87 -34.07
N CYS A 231 -16.09 -31.74 -34.12
CA CYS A 231 -15.75 -30.47 -33.48
C CYS A 231 -15.40 -30.66 -32.00
N GLY A 232 -16.22 -31.41 -31.27
CA GLY A 232 -16.15 -31.72 -29.84
C GLY A 232 -15.86 -30.56 -28.92
N LYS A 233 -16.16 -29.32 -29.35
CA LYS A 233 -16.25 -28.18 -28.44
C LYS A 233 -17.34 -28.46 -27.40
N PRO A 234 -17.11 -28.11 -26.12
CA PRO A 234 -18.15 -28.21 -25.11
C PRO A 234 -19.31 -27.28 -25.49
N LEU A 235 -20.52 -27.84 -25.52
CA LEU A 235 -21.74 -27.07 -25.72
C LEU A 235 -22.16 -26.42 -24.41
N SER A 236 -22.84 -25.28 -24.48
CA SER A 236 -23.32 -24.53 -23.30
C SER A 236 -24.46 -25.21 -22.54
N CYS A 237 -24.74 -26.48 -22.80
CA CYS A 237 -25.77 -27.23 -22.09
C CYS A 237 -25.29 -27.69 -20.70
N LEU A 238 -26.20 -27.78 -19.73
CA LEU A 238 -25.86 -28.16 -18.34
C LEU A 238 -25.25 -29.56 -18.22
N ALA A 239 -25.55 -30.46 -19.16
CA ALA A 239 -25.01 -31.83 -19.15
C ALA A 239 -23.56 -31.95 -19.65
N GLY A 240 -22.92 -30.84 -20.04
CA GLY A 240 -21.52 -30.84 -20.47
C GLY A 240 -21.26 -31.61 -21.78
N HIS A 241 -22.27 -31.75 -22.64
CA HIS A 241 -22.12 -32.45 -23.92
C HIS A 241 -21.17 -31.74 -24.87
N SER A 242 -20.41 -32.52 -25.64
CA SER A 242 -19.56 -32.02 -26.73
C SER A 242 -20.31 -31.99 -28.08
N CYS A 243 -19.91 -31.07 -28.95
CA CYS A 243 -20.44 -30.95 -30.30
C CYS A 243 -19.97 -32.11 -31.20
N ASP A 244 -20.89 -32.88 -31.77
CA ASP A 244 -20.54 -34.01 -32.64
C ASP A 244 -20.52 -33.63 -34.14
N GLN A 245 -20.78 -32.36 -34.47
CA GLN A 245 -20.77 -31.87 -35.86
C GLN A 245 -19.35 -31.83 -36.42
N ILE A 246 -19.22 -32.01 -37.73
CA ILE A 246 -17.93 -31.90 -38.42
C ILE A 246 -17.43 -30.45 -38.33
N CYS A 247 -16.15 -30.28 -37.98
CA CYS A 247 -15.51 -28.96 -37.91
C CYS A 247 -15.69 -28.21 -39.24
N GLY A 248 -16.06 -26.94 -39.18
CA GLY A 248 -16.41 -26.13 -40.35
C GLY A 248 -17.91 -25.85 -40.48
N HIS A 249 -18.72 -26.33 -39.53
CA HIS A 249 -20.06 -25.80 -39.31
C HIS A 249 -20.03 -24.33 -38.89
N THR A 250 -21.19 -23.68 -38.76
CA THR A 250 -21.36 -22.27 -38.36
C THR A 250 -20.45 -21.86 -37.20
N ALA A 251 -20.02 -20.60 -37.17
CA ALA A 251 -19.01 -20.05 -36.24
C ALA A 251 -19.25 -20.42 -34.77
N GLU A 252 -20.52 -20.57 -34.38
CA GLU A 252 -20.95 -21.07 -33.08
C GLU A 252 -21.60 -22.45 -33.21
N CYS A 253 -21.32 -23.34 -32.25
CA CYS A 253 -22.00 -24.63 -32.17
C CYS A 253 -23.45 -24.40 -31.79
N GLY A 254 -24.39 -24.93 -32.59
CA GLY A 254 -25.82 -24.83 -32.30
C GLY A 254 -26.23 -25.54 -31.00
N PRO A 255 -27.52 -25.47 -30.60
CA PRO A 255 -28.01 -26.06 -29.37
C PRO A 255 -27.78 -27.59 -29.33
N CYS A 256 -27.68 -28.12 -28.11
CA CYS A 256 -27.49 -29.56 -27.91
C CYS A 256 -28.69 -30.35 -28.43
N GLN A 257 -28.46 -31.29 -29.34
CA GLN A 257 -29.49 -32.20 -29.87
C GLN A 257 -29.55 -33.53 -29.11
N LYS A 258 -28.71 -33.71 -28.08
CA LYS A 258 -28.71 -34.94 -27.26
C LYS A 258 -29.88 -34.91 -26.29
N THR A 259 -30.30 -36.07 -25.81
CA THR A 259 -31.31 -36.22 -24.76
C THR A 259 -30.65 -36.50 -23.42
N VAL A 260 -31.27 -36.01 -22.35
CA VAL A 260 -30.86 -36.26 -20.96
C VAL A 260 -31.98 -36.98 -20.24
N ASP A 261 -31.63 -37.95 -19.43
CA ASP A 261 -32.56 -38.69 -18.58
C ASP A 261 -32.75 -37.92 -17.26
N VAL A 262 -33.95 -37.38 -17.09
CA VAL A 262 -34.34 -36.60 -15.91
C VAL A 262 -35.28 -37.43 -15.06
N LEU A 263 -34.91 -37.62 -13.78
CA LEU A 263 -35.79 -38.23 -12.79
C LEU A 263 -36.93 -37.26 -12.44
N CYS A 264 -38.14 -37.79 -12.35
CA CYS A 264 -39.28 -37.05 -11.82
C CYS A 264 -38.98 -36.57 -10.40
N ALA A 265 -39.58 -35.46 -9.96
CA ALA A 265 -39.41 -34.93 -8.61
C ALA A 265 -39.75 -35.94 -7.49
N CYS A 266 -40.57 -36.95 -7.77
CA CYS A 266 -40.91 -38.04 -6.86
C CYS A 266 -39.98 -39.26 -6.93
N GLY A 267 -38.97 -39.27 -7.81
CA GLY A 267 -37.99 -40.35 -7.98
C GLY A 267 -38.46 -41.61 -8.71
N ASN A 268 -39.77 -41.75 -8.99
CA ASN A 268 -40.35 -43.03 -9.45
C ASN A 268 -40.32 -43.26 -10.98
N LYS A 269 -40.09 -42.22 -11.80
CA LYS A 269 -40.05 -42.34 -13.26
C LYS A 269 -38.91 -41.52 -13.85
N VAL A 270 -38.27 -42.07 -14.87
CA VAL A 270 -37.23 -41.41 -15.67
C VAL A 270 -37.87 -40.92 -16.97
N PHE A 271 -37.64 -39.66 -17.33
CA PHE A 271 -38.08 -39.04 -18.57
C PHE A 271 -36.87 -38.66 -19.43
N SER A 272 -36.82 -39.13 -20.67
CA SER A 272 -35.80 -38.72 -21.63
C SER A 272 -36.25 -37.44 -22.35
N LEU A 273 -35.63 -36.31 -22.00
CA LEU A 273 -35.95 -34.99 -22.55
C LEU A 273 -34.79 -34.47 -23.41
N LYS A 274 -35.07 -33.60 -24.39
CA LYS A 274 -34.00 -32.92 -25.14
C LYS A 274 -33.17 -32.06 -24.18
N CYS A 275 -31.86 -32.07 -24.36
CA CYS A 275 -30.93 -31.31 -23.57
C CYS A 275 -31.11 -29.82 -23.87
N SER A 276 -31.59 -29.06 -22.89
CA SER A 276 -31.82 -27.62 -22.98
C SER A 276 -30.94 -26.88 -21.97
N THR A 277 -30.74 -25.58 -22.20
CA THR A 277 -30.01 -24.68 -21.30
C THR A 277 -30.83 -24.20 -20.12
N ASP A 278 -32.14 -24.46 -20.12
CA ASP A 278 -33.09 -23.92 -19.15
C ASP A 278 -33.55 -25.00 -18.16
N GLU A 279 -33.10 -24.91 -16.91
CA GLU A 279 -33.48 -25.85 -15.82
C GLU A 279 -34.99 -25.85 -15.53
N GLU A 280 -35.64 -24.69 -15.63
CA GLU A 280 -37.06 -24.49 -15.31
C GLU A 280 -37.97 -25.31 -16.26
N SER A 281 -37.63 -25.36 -17.54
CA SER A 281 -38.37 -26.10 -18.57
C SER A 281 -38.21 -27.62 -18.41
N ALA A 282 -37.01 -28.09 -18.04
CA ALA A 282 -36.75 -29.52 -17.82
C ALA A 282 -37.52 -30.07 -16.61
N ARG A 283 -37.58 -29.31 -15.50
CA ARG A 283 -38.30 -29.70 -14.27
C ARG A 283 -39.81 -29.64 -14.43
N THR A 284 -40.32 -28.68 -15.20
CA THR A 284 -41.77 -28.54 -15.44
C THR A 284 -42.29 -29.64 -16.37
N THR A 285 -41.45 -30.11 -17.30
CA THR A 285 -41.80 -31.18 -18.26
C THR A 285 -41.74 -32.58 -17.63
N ALA A 286 -40.81 -32.83 -16.72
CA ALA A 286 -40.65 -34.12 -16.03
C ALA A 286 -41.53 -34.25 -14.76
N ARG A 287 -42.85 -34.03 -14.88
CA ARG A 287 -43.82 -34.21 -13.79
C ARG A 287 -44.78 -35.36 -14.10
N CYS A 288 -44.99 -36.25 -13.13
CA CYS A 288 -46.03 -37.28 -13.22
C CYS A 288 -47.42 -36.62 -13.29
N LYS A 289 -48.26 -37.05 -14.24
CA LYS A 289 -49.68 -36.62 -14.36
C LYS A 289 -50.59 -37.13 -13.24
N VAL A 290 -50.06 -37.98 -12.35
CA VAL A 290 -50.74 -38.52 -11.18
C VAL A 290 -49.99 -38.02 -9.96
N VAL A 291 -50.74 -37.50 -8.97
CA VAL A 291 -50.20 -37.09 -7.68
C VAL A 291 -49.53 -38.31 -7.05
N CYS A 292 -48.25 -38.22 -6.76
CA CYS A 292 -47.51 -39.23 -5.99
C CYS A 292 -47.73 -39.01 -4.49
#